data_AF-A0A7Y5GVM1-F1
#
_entry.id   AF-A0A7Y5GVM1-F1
#
_cell.length_a   1.000
_cell.length_b   1.000
_cell.length_c   1.000
_cell.angle_alpha   90.00
_cell.angle_beta   90.00
_cell.angle_gamma   90.00
#
_symmetry.space_group_name_H-M   'P 1'
#
loop_
_entity.id
_entity.type
_entity.pdbx_description
1 polymer ?
#
loop_
_entity_poly.entity_id
_entity_poly.type
_entity_poly.pdbx_seq_one_letter_code
_entity_poly.pdbx_strand_id
1 'polypeptide(L)'
;MDKSCFCTSTVACNDNNPCTNDKCFSQQCKYDVSVGPDAPAVCCQSALSCNDLDPGTEDLCVENTCVHKVKKACGKDSHCNDKDACTDDLCVNGYCQITPVADPFCCNTAEECDDKNVCTVETCEANTCTFGISTELGCCLKNLDCDDGAACTVDFCDNFNCIYKPVAEGCCGSDADCSDGLVCTVDKCEQGLCSHAASTEPCCKVDDDCADNNPCTNDVCLGGYCNYLKPSATCCNVDTDCNDDKPCTKDTCQDNTCSFTLIPTCCVTDGTCNDSNACTQDECVWSTPGEPGYCQNLPLAGCCESSGAPDYKDLNGACTAGKPCDIVTCVNGICKYNKGPGCCDTDVDCEDKNDCTKDKCNNGTCTYDTEEGVTGCCGPGKPCQTSDPCLLPHCVGGACEFSLKAGCQ
;
A
#
# COMPACT_ATOMS: atom_id res chain seq x y z
N MET A 1 -52.82 4.86 -20.43
CA MET A 1 -53.60 6.10 -20.34
C MET A 1 -53.30 6.72 -19.00
N ASP A 2 -52.20 7.45 -18.93
CA ASP A 2 -51.74 8.11 -17.71
C ASP A 2 -52.27 9.54 -17.75
N LYS A 3 -53.29 9.84 -16.94
CA LYS A 3 -53.84 11.19 -16.83
C LYS A 3 -52.93 11.94 -15.86
N SER A 4 -51.93 12.64 -16.40
CA SER A 4 -51.23 13.68 -15.67
C SER A 4 -52.26 14.68 -15.14
N CYS A 5 -52.37 14.78 -13.80
CA CYS A 5 -53.28 15.72 -13.14
C CYS A 5 -52.88 17.17 -13.48
N PHE A 6 -53.62 17.80 -14.39
CA PHE A 6 -53.53 19.25 -14.64
C PHE A 6 -54.39 19.97 -13.61
N CYS A 7 -53.76 20.65 -12.64
CA CYS A 7 -54.50 21.49 -11.70
C CYS A 7 -54.80 22.87 -12.32
N THR A 8 -56.00 23.40 -12.07
CA THR A 8 -56.42 24.74 -12.51
C THR A 8 -56.62 25.73 -11.36
N SER A 9 -56.55 25.26 -10.12
CA SER A 9 -56.64 26.07 -8.89
C SER A 9 -55.99 25.33 -7.72
N THR A 10 -55.66 26.05 -6.64
CA THR A 10 -55.16 25.45 -5.39
C THR A 10 -56.17 24.47 -4.78
N VAL A 11 -57.46 24.77 -4.87
CA VAL A 11 -58.55 23.87 -4.41
C VAL A 11 -58.55 22.54 -5.17
N ALA A 12 -58.16 22.53 -6.44
CA ALA A 12 -58.05 21.31 -7.24
C ALA A 12 -56.88 20.40 -6.86
N CYS A 13 -55.95 20.89 -6.02
CA CYS A 13 -54.82 20.13 -5.50
C CYS A 13 -55.02 19.63 -4.07
N ASN A 14 -56.16 19.89 -3.44
CA ASN A 14 -56.40 19.51 -2.06
C ASN A 14 -56.33 17.98 -1.88
N ASP A 15 -55.28 17.47 -1.22
CA ASP A 15 -55.13 16.04 -0.91
C ASP A 15 -55.84 15.66 0.42
N ASN A 16 -56.46 16.64 1.08
CA ASN A 16 -57.05 16.56 2.41
C ASN A 16 -56.04 16.21 3.52
N ASN A 17 -54.74 16.33 3.26
CA ASN A 17 -53.72 16.21 4.28
C ASN A 17 -53.59 17.56 5.00
N PRO A 18 -53.96 17.65 6.29
CA PRO A 18 -53.86 18.91 7.05
C PRO A 18 -52.40 19.34 7.29
N CYS A 19 -51.43 18.48 6.97
CA CYS A 19 -49.99 18.72 7.13
C CYS A 19 -49.31 19.22 5.86
N THR A 20 -50.05 19.44 4.79
CA THR A 20 -49.55 20.03 3.55
C THR A 20 -50.32 21.30 3.20
N ASN A 21 -49.59 22.26 2.64
CA ASN A 21 -50.13 23.45 2.01
C ASN A 21 -50.16 23.20 0.50
N ASP A 22 -51.37 22.91 0.02
CA ASP A 22 -51.56 22.42 -1.33
C ASP A 22 -51.66 23.59 -2.30
N LYS A 23 -50.76 23.63 -3.28
CA LYS A 23 -50.70 24.69 -4.28
C LYS A 23 -50.65 24.12 -5.67
N CYS A 24 -51.39 24.75 -6.57
CA CYS A 24 -51.22 24.52 -8.00
C CYS A 24 -50.13 25.47 -8.52
N PHE A 25 -49.00 24.92 -8.96
CA PHE A 25 -47.90 25.68 -9.55
C PHE A 25 -47.52 25.08 -10.90
N SER A 26 -47.51 25.88 -11.96
CA SER A 26 -47.21 25.43 -13.33
C SER A 26 -48.05 24.21 -13.79
N GLN A 27 -49.34 24.20 -13.45
CA GLN A 27 -50.30 23.13 -13.74
C GLN A 27 -49.99 21.78 -13.06
N GLN A 28 -49.11 21.76 -12.06
CA GLN A 28 -48.82 20.59 -11.22
C GLN A 28 -49.16 20.89 -9.76
N CYS A 29 -49.68 19.89 -9.06
CA CYS A 29 -49.91 20.00 -7.63
C CYS A 29 -48.58 19.90 -6.87
N LYS A 30 -48.37 20.86 -5.97
CA LYS A 30 -47.23 20.94 -5.07
C LYS A 30 -47.75 20.94 -3.63
N TYR A 31 -47.21 20.06 -2.81
CA TYR A 31 -47.60 19.84 -1.43
C TYR A 31 -46.45 20.32 -0.53
N ASP A 32 -46.52 21.57 -0.07
CA ASP A 32 -45.50 22.13 0.82
C ASP A 32 -45.81 21.71 2.28
N VAL A 33 -44.94 20.99 2.97
CA VAL A 33 -45.20 20.55 4.35
C VAL A 33 -45.40 21.75 5.28
N SER A 34 -46.51 21.77 6.00
CA SER A 34 -46.86 22.78 7.00
C SER A 34 -46.11 22.51 8.31
N VAL A 35 -45.01 23.22 8.56
CA VAL A 35 -44.28 23.19 9.84
C VAL A 35 -44.13 24.57 10.45
N GLY A 36 -44.31 24.66 11.77
CA GLY A 36 -44.24 25.90 12.53
C GLY A 36 -45.22 25.90 13.71
N PRO A 37 -45.24 26.98 14.53
CA PRO A 37 -46.15 27.09 15.68
C PRO A 37 -47.64 27.09 15.31
N ASP A 38 -47.95 27.30 14.03
CA ASP A 38 -49.31 27.35 13.48
C ASP A 38 -49.74 26.04 12.79
N ALA A 39 -48.85 25.04 12.70
CA ALA A 39 -49.17 23.73 12.12
C ALA A 39 -49.92 22.84 13.13
N PRO A 40 -50.84 21.97 12.68
CA PRO A 40 -51.48 20.99 13.56
C PRO A 40 -50.43 20.12 14.30
N ALA A 41 -50.66 19.83 15.57
CA ALA A 41 -49.75 19.03 16.41
C ALA A 41 -49.52 17.59 15.92
N VAL A 42 -50.27 17.16 14.89
CA VAL A 42 -50.15 15.84 14.25
C VAL A 42 -49.17 15.84 13.07
N CYS A 43 -48.57 16.99 12.72
CA CYS A 43 -47.73 17.14 11.54
C CYS A 43 -46.24 17.05 11.86
N CYS A 44 -45.47 16.38 11.00
CA CYS A 44 -44.04 16.15 11.18
C CYS A 44 -43.26 16.28 9.86
N GLN A 45 -41.95 16.51 9.97
CA GLN A 45 -41.00 16.42 8.86
C GLN A 45 -39.95 15.32 9.04
N SER A 46 -39.81 14.83 10.27
CA SER A 46 -38.91 13.74 10.67
C SER A 46 -39.43 13.10 11.95
N ALA A 47 -38.91 11.92 12.29
CA ALA A 47 -39.14 11.28 13.58
C ALA A 47 -38.81 12.22 14.76
N LEU A 48 -37.76 13.04 14.64
CA LEU A 48 -37.36 13.98 15.70
C LEU A 48 -38.41 15.07 15.96
N SER A 49 -39.05 15.60 14.91
CA SER A 49 -40.15 16.56 15.04
C SER A 49 -41.46 15.92 15.52
N CYS A 50 -41.51 14.60 15.53
CA CYS A 50 -42.64 13.80 15.98
C CYS A 50 -42.47 13.26 17.40
N ASN A 51 -41.41 13.65 18.10
CA ASN A 51 -41.09 13.07 19.40
C ASN A 51 -42.09 13.54 20.47
N ASP A 52 -42.88 12.62 21.03
CA ASP A 52 -43.84 12.89 22.12
C ASP A 52 -43.22 12.83 23.53
N LEU A 53 -41.91 12.55 23.60
CA LEU A 53 -41.12 12.32 24.80
C LEU A 53 -41.57 11.11 25.63
N ASP A 54 -42.40 10.21 25.07
CA ASP A 54 -42.74 8.94 25.69
C ASP A 54 -41.72 7.87 25.26
N PRO A 55 -40.85 7.37 26.17
CA PRO A 55 -39.90 6.31 25.83
C PRO A 55 -40.58 5.00 25.41
N GLY A 56 -41.87 4.82 25.76
CA GLY A 56 -42.70 3.67 25.43
C GLY A 56 -43.29 3.69 24.02
N THR A 57 -43.08 4.75 23.25
CA THR A 57 -43.49 4.87 21.85
C THR A 57 -42.27 4.91 20.93
N GLU A 58 -42.47 4.42 19.70
CA GLU A 58 -41.60 4.70 18.57
C GLU A 58 -42.31 5.74 17.70
N ASP A 59 -41.64 6.88 17.50
CA ASP A 59 -42.20 8.04 16.80
C ASP A 59 -41.79 8.00 15.32
N LEU A 60 -42.75 7.68 14.46
CA LEU A 60 -42.56 7.64 13.01
C LEU A 60 -43.26 8.82 12.35
N CYS A 61 -42.54 9.45 11.42
CA CYS A 61 -43.15 10.42 10.53
C CYS A 61 -43.51 9.73 9.21
N VAL A 62 -44.80 9.42 9.03
CA VAL A 62 -45.31 8.72 7.84
C VAL A 62 -46.17 9.71 7.06
N GLU A 63 -45.77 10.00 5.82
CA GLU A 63 -46.50 10.95 4.94
C GLU A 63 -46.80 12.29 5.61
N ASN A 64 -45.81 12.83 6.33
CA ASN A 64 -45.87 14.09 7.11
C ASN A 64 -46.85 14.08 8.30
N THR A 65 -47.35 12.91 8.67
CA THR A 65 -48.23 12.70 9.82
C THR A 65 -47.51 11.92 10.91
N CYS A 66 -47.69 12.35 12.16
CA CYS A 66 -47.14 11.70 13.33
C CYS A 66 -47.85 10.39 13.65
N VAL A 67 -47.06 9.32 13.77
CA VAL A 67 -47.53 8.01 14.19
C VAL A 67 -46.68 7.54 15.37
N HIS A 68 -47.30 7.45 16.54
CA HIS A 68 -46.68 6.92 17.76
C HIS A 68 -47.04 5.45 17.92
N LYS A 69 -46.07 4.56 17.73
CA LYS A 69 -46.28 3.12 17.84
C LYS A 69 -45.84 2.64 19.22
N VAL A 70 -46.78 2.11 20.00
CA VAL A 70 -46.47 1.58 21.35
C VAL A 70 -45.47 0.43 21.24
N LYS A 71 -44.34 0.54 21.93
CA LYS A 71 -43.32 -0.50 22.05
C LYS A 71 -43.83 -1.63 22.94
N LYS A 72 -43.42 -2.86 22.63
CA LYS A 72 -43.77 -4.05 23.43
C LYS A 72 -43.18 -3.89 24.84
N ALA A 73 -44.03 -3.90 25.87
CA ALA A 73 -43.58 -3.86 27.25
C ALA A 73 -42.83 -5.15 27.64
N CYS A 74 -41.80 -5.03 28.46
CA CYS A 74 -40.97 -6.12 28.91
C CYS A 74 -40.51 -5.93 30.35
N GLY A 75 -40.18 -7.05 31.01
CA GLY A 75 -39.52 -7.04 32.33
C GLY A 75 -38.12 -7.65 32.29
N LYS A 76 -37.73 -8.23 31.14
CA LYS A 76 -36.44 -8.88 30.86
C LYS A 76 -36.31 -9.12 29.35
N ASP A 77 -35.08 -9.25 28.87
CA ASP A 77 -34.73 -9.39 27.44
C ASP A 77 -35.45 -10.55 26.77
N SER A 78 -35.59 -11.70 27.43
CA SER A 78 -36.32 -12.86 26.87
C SER A 78 -37.79 -12.60 26.51
N HIS A 79 -38.42 -11.52 26.99
CA HIS A 79 -39.77 -11.13 26.56
C HIS A 79 -39.78 -10.40 25.21
N CYS A 80 -38.62 -9.92 24.76
CA CYS A 80 -38.43 -9.19 23.53
C CYS A 80 -38.10 -10.08 22.34
N ASN A 81 -37.78 -11.37 22.56
CA ASN A 81 -37.47 -12.32 21.51
C ASN A 81 -38.47 -12.25 20.34
N ASP A 82 -37.99 -11.81 19.17
CA ASP A 82 -38.79 -11.68 17.95
C ASP A 82 -38.62 -12.86 16.98
N LYS A 83 -37.72 -13.79 17.34
CA LYS A 83 -37.32 -15.00 16.61
C LYS A 83 -36.46 -14.74 15.37
N ASP A 84 -35.95 -13.53 15.22
CA ASP A 84 -34.87 -13.23 14.30
C ASP A 84 -33.55 -13.45 15.04
N ALA A 85 -32.70 -14.33 14.51
CA ALA A 85 -31.39 -14.59 15.11
C ALA A 85 -30.39 -13.44 14.87
N CYS A 86 -30.74 -12.54 13.94
CA CYS A 86 -29.93 -11.40 13.50
C CYS A 86 -30.39 -10.08 14.13
N THR A 87 -31.11 -10.16 15.24
CA THR A 87 -31.43 -9.01 16.10
C THR A 87 -30.97 -9.25 17.53
N ASP A 88 -30.49 -8.19 18.15
CA ASP A 88 -30.31 -8.07 19.59
C ASP A 88 -31.64 -7.61 20.22
N ASP A 89 -32.26 -8.50 20.99
CA ASP A 89 -33.59 -8.29 21.57
C ASP A 89 -33.51 -7.89 23.05
N LEU A 90 -33.28 -6.60 23.31
CA LEU A 90 -33.02 -6.09 24.65
C LEU A 90 -34.23 -5.40 25.28
N CYS A 91 -34.40 -5.59 26.59
CA CYS A 91 -35.39 -4.88 27.38
C CYS A 91 -34.77 -3.63 28.01
N VAL A 92 -35.02 -2.46 27.41
CA VAL A 92 -34.47 -1.19 27.84
C VAL A 92 -35.59 -0.30 28.38
N ASN A 93 -35.45 0.15 29.63
CA ASN A 93 -36.43 1.00 30.31
C ASN A 93 -37.87 0.43 30.32
N GLY A 94 -38.01 -0.90 30.36
CA GLY A 94 -39.31 -1.59 30.38
C GLY A 94 -39.95 -1.81 29.01
N TYR A 95 -39.25 -1.49 27.92
CA TYR A 95 -39.72 -1.69 26.55
C TYR A 95 -38.69 -2.43 25.70
N CYS A 96 -39.19 -3.21 24.74
CA CYS A 96 -38.33 -3.93 23.82
C CYS A 96 -37.66 -3.00 22.83
N GLN A 97 -36.35 -3.16 22.72
CA GLN A 97 -35.49 -2.56 21.71
C GLN A 97 -34.89 -3.72 20.91
N ILE A 98 -35.29 -3.81 19.65
CA ILE A 98 -34.82 -4.81 18.69
C ILE A 98 -33.85 -4.09 17.76
N THR A 99 -32.58 -4.49 17.74
CA THR A 99 -31.55 -3.86 16.90
C THR A 99 -30.82 -4.91 16.05
N PRO A 100 -30.56 -4.66 14.76
CA PRO A 100 -29.79 -5.60 13.95
C PRO A 100 -28.42 -5.89 14.56
N VAL A 101 -28.03 -7.17 14.56
CA VAL A 101 -26.68 -7.61 14.93
C VAL A 101 -25.69 -7.01 13.93
N ALA A 102 -24.52 -6.57 14.41
CA ALA A 102 -23.51 -5.88 13.58
C ALA A 102 -22.72 -6.81 12.64
N ASP A 103 -23.03 -8.11 12.63
CA ASP A 103 -22.40 -9.09 11.76
C ASP A 103 -23.05 -9.05 10.36
N PRO A 104 -22.33 -8.63 9.30
CA PRO A 104 -22.87 -8.57 7.95
C PRO A 104 -23.16 -9.95 7.35
N PHE A 105 -22.69 -11.03 7.98
CA PHE A 105 -22.94 -12.41 7.55
C PHE A 105 -24.04 -13.10 8.36
N CYS A 106 -24.72 -12.39 9.27
CA CYS A 106 -25.84 -12.99 9.97
C CYS A 106 -26.99 -13.27 9.00
N CYS A 107 -27.62 -14.44 9.13
CA CYS A 107 -28.77 -14.83 8.34
C CYS A 107 -29.76 -15.66 9.15
N ASN A 108 -31.02 -15.67 8.70
CA ASN A 108 -32.04 -16.64 9.12
C ASN A 108 -32.35 -17.66 8.02
N THR A 109 -32.15 -17.26 6.77
CA THR A 109 -32.47 -18.06 5.57
C THR A 109 -31.32 -18.00 4.56
N ALA A 110 -31.26 -18.98 3.65
CA ALA A 110 -30.21 -19.00 2.62
C ALA A 110 -30.38 -17.85 1.63
N GLU A 111 -31.62 -17.40 1.39
CA GLU A 111 -31.94 -16.29 0.49
C GLU A 111 -31.38 -14.94 0.98
N GLU A 112 -31.18 -14.77 2.29
CA GLU A 112 -30.52 -13.59 2.86
C GLU A 112 -29.01 -13.56 2.58
N CYS A 113 -28.43 -14.69 2.18
CA CYS A 113 -27.00 -14.84 1.90
C CYS A 113 -26.64 -14.61 0.42
N ASP A 114 -27.58 -14.24 -0.45
CA ASP A 114 -27.33 -13.99 -1.89
C ASP A 114 -26.28 -12.88 -2.10
N ASP A 115 -25.06 -13.28 -2.44
CA ASP A 115 -23.95 -12.38 -2.78
C ASP A 115 -23.95 -11.96 -4.26
N LYS A 116 -24.97 -12.40 -5.02
CA LYS A 116 -25.15 -12.21 -6.46
C LYS A 116 -24.07 -12.87 -7.32
N ASN A 117 -23.28 -13.77 -6.75
CA ASN A 117 -22.29 -14.55 -7.47
C ASN A 117 -22.91 -15.88 -7.91
N VAL A 118 -23.15 -16.05 -9.20
CA VAL A 118 -23.69 -17.30 -9.77
C VAL A 118 -22.79 -18.53 -9.51
N CYS A 119 -21.52 -18.28 -9.16
CA CYS A 119 -20.54 -19.32 -8.88
C CYS A 119 -20.45 -19.74 -7.42
N THR A 120 -21.26 -19.16 -6.55
CA THR A 120 -21.42 -19.64 -5.18
C THR A 120 -22.74 -20.38 -5.00
N VAL A 121 -22.79 -21.20 -3.96
CA VAL A 121 -24.02 -21.79 -3.43
C VAL A 121 -24.10 -21.32 -1.99
N GLU A 122 -25.10 -20.50 -1.70
CA GLU A 122 -25.26 -19.83 -0.43
C GLU A 122 -26.06 -20.72 0.53
N THR A 123 -25.59 -20.87 1.75
CA THR A 123 -26.34 -21.54 2.81
C THR A 123 -26.27 -20.70 4.09
N CYS A 124 -27.35 -20.76 4.87
CA CYS A 124 -27.36 -20.19 6.21
C CYS A 124 -27.14 -21.30 7.24
N GLU A 125 -25.91 -21.42 7.75
CA GLU A 125 -25.54 -22.44 8.73
C GLU A 125 -25.24 -21.78 10.07
N ALA A 126 -25.94 -22.23 11.12
CA ALA A 126 -25.81 -21.67 12.47
C ALA A 126 -25.98 -20.14 12.54
N ASN A 127 -26.90 -19.60 11.73
CA ASN A 127 -27.19 -18.16 11.58
C ASN A 127 -26.02 -17.35 10.98
N THR A 128 -25.14 -18.01 10.23
CA THR A 128 -24.05 -17.35 9.50
C THR A 128 -24.04 -17.82 8.05
N CYS A 129 -23.89 -16.88 7.12
CA CYS A 129 -23.80 -17.18 5.70
C CYS A 129 -22.52 -17.95 5.39
N THR A 130 -22.66 -19.03 4.63
CA THR A 130 -21.54 -19.78 4.07
C THR A 130 -21.70 -19.90 2.56
N PHE A 131 -20.57 -19.86 1.85
CA PHE A 131 -20.52 -19.78 0.39
C PHE A 131 -19.75 -21.00 -0.13
N GLY A 132 -20.51 -21.99 -0.61
CA GLY A 132 -19.98 -23.15 -1.34
C GLY A 132 -19.72 -22.79 -2.80
N ILE A 133 -19.12 -23.73 -3.56
CA ILE A 133 -18.88 -23.53 -4.99
C ILE A 133 -20.02 -24.16 -5.79
N SER A 134 -20.52 -23.42 -6.78
CA SER A 134 -21.49 -23.93 -7.74
C SER A 134 -20.84 -24.88 -8.74
N THR A 135 -21.58 -25.92 -9.13
CA THR A 135 -21.15 -26.88 -10.18
C THR A 135 -21.70 -26.52 -11.57
N GLU A 136 -22.31 -25.33 -11.70
CA GLU A 136 -22.78 -24.83 -12.98
C GLU A 136 -21.63 -24.44 -13.93
N LEU A 137 -21.95 -24.40 -15.23
CA LEU A 137 -21.00 -24.16 -16.30
C LEU A 137 -20.46 -22.72 -16.25
N GLY A 138 -19.15 -22.54 -16.07
CA GLY A 138 -18.48 -21.23 -16.08
C GLY A 138 -17.78 -20.84 -14.77
N CYS A 139 -17.85 -21.69 -13.74
CA CYS A 139 -17.21 -21.46 -12.44
C CYS A 139 -15.88 -22.23 -12.30
N CYS A 140 -14.94 -21.68 -11.54
CA CYS A 140 -13.59 -22.21 -11.42
C CYS A 140 -13.10 -22.32 -9.97
N LEU A 141 -12.14 -23.22 -9.72
CA LEU A 141 -11.43 -23.35 -8.45
C LEU A 141 -9.94 -23.01 -8.56
N LYS A 142 -9.40 -23.20 -9.76
CA LYS A 142 -8.00 -22.96 -10.10
C LYS A 142 -7.93 -22.47 -11.53
N ASN A 143 -6.82 -21.82 -11.87
CA ASN A 143 -6.58 -21.27 -13.22
C ASN A 143 -6.79 -22.31 -14.33
N LEU A 144 -6.41 -23.58 -14.09
CA LEU A 144 -6.57 -24.64 -15.08
C LEU A 144 -8.04 -24.97 -15.41
N ASP A 145 -8.99 -24.64 -14.54
CA ASP A 145 -10.41 -24.83 -14.84
C ASP A 145 -10.91 -23.77 -15.84
N CYS A 146 -10.12 -22.73 -16.08
CA CYS A 146 -10.43 -21.63 -16.98
C CYS A 146 -9.75 -21.74 -18.34
N ASP A 147 -9.11 -22.85 -18.70
CA ASP A 147 -8.49 -23.02 -20.02
C ASP A 147 -9.56 -22.89 -21.13
N ASP A 148 -9.55 -21.79 -21.89
CA ASP A 148 -10.45 -21.57 -23.03
C ASP A 148 -9.89 -22.14 -24.35
N GLY A 149 -8.67 -22.69 -24.32
CA GLY A 149 -7.96 -23.19 -25.48
C GLY A 149 -7.44 -22.12 -26.44
N ALA A 150 -7.53 -20.82 -26.08
CA ALA A 150 -6.95 -19.75 -26.85
C ALA A 150 -5.47 -19.55 -26.44
N ALA A 151 -4.56 -19.67 -27.41
CA ALA A 151 -3.12 -19.50 -27.15
C ALA A 151 -2.75 -18.08 -26.70
N CYS A 152 -3.62 -17.09 -26.94
CA CYS A 152 -3.38 -15.67 -26.68
C CYS A 152 -4.13 -15.10 -25.50
N THR A 153 -4.50 -15.95 -24.56
CA THR A 153 -5.06 -15.56 -23.27
C THR A 153 -4.22 -16.17 -22.16
N VAL A 154 -4.05 -15.40 -21.09
CA VAL A 154 -3.67 -15.94 -19.78
C VAL A 154 -4.95 -16.11 -19.01
N ASP A 155 -5.28 -17.37 -18.77
CA ASP A 155 -6.52 -17.76 -18.12
C ASP A 155 -6.26 -17.95 -16.63
N PHE A 156 -7.00 -17.22 -15.80
CA PHE A 156 -6.91 -17.38 -14.37
C PHE A 156 -8.28 -17.33 -13.71
N CYS A 157 -8.38 -18.07 -12.62
CA CYS A 157 -9.57 -18.11 -11.80
C CYS A 157 -9.49 -17.01 -10.76
N ASP A 158 -10.43 -16.07 -10.80
CA ASP A 158 -10.53 -14.98 -9.83
C ASP A 158 -11.93 -14.98 -9.22
N ASN A 159 -12.00 -15.14 -7.90
CA ASN A 159 -13.24 -15.18 -7.14
C ASN A 159 -14.32 -16.12 -7.74
N PHE A 160 -13.90 -17.33 -8.09
CA PHE A 160 -14.70 -18.38 -8.74
C PHE A 160 -15.14 -18.11 -10.18
N ASN A 161 -14.68 -17.01 -10.79
CA ASN A 161 -14.98 -16.63 -12.16
C ASN A 161 -13.74 -16.71 -13.04
N CYS A 162 -13.91 -17.19 -14.28
CA CYS A 162 -12.81 -17.23 -15.24
C CYS A 162 -12.55 -15.85 -15.87
N ILE A 163 -11.29 -15.42 -15.82
CA ILE A 163 -10.82 -14.20 -16.47
C ILE A 163 -9.77 -14.56 -17.52
N TYR A 164 -10.04 -14.10 -18.74
CA TYR A 164 -9.20 -14.30 -19.92
C TYR A 164 -8.48 -12.99 -20.23
N LYS A 165 -7.19 -12.89 -19.89
CA LYS A 165 -6.40 -11.68 -20.19
C LYS A 165 -5.63 -11.87 -21.49
N PRO A 166 -5.82 -10.99 -22.50
CA PRO A 166 -5.01 -11.02 -23.71
C PRO A 166 -3.51 -10.90 -23.37
N VAL A 167 -2.69 -11.75 -23.98
CA VAL A 167 -1.22 -11.57 -23.94
C VAL A 167 -0.86 -10.43 -24.89
N ALA A 168 -0.29 -9.35 -24.35
CA ALA A 168 0.18 -8.22 -25.14
C ALA A 168 1.58 -8.52 -25.67
N GLU A 169 1.70 -8.46 -26.99
CA GLU A 169 2.91 -8.55 -27.81
C GLU A 169 3.44 -9.97 -28.08
N GLY A 170 3.64 -10.24 -29.37
CA GLY A 170 4.25 -11.48 -29.85
C GLY A 170 3.37 -12.73 -29.76
N CYS A 171 2.10 -12.65 -29.34
CA CYS A 171 1.23 -13.83 -29.34
C CYS A 171 0.61 -14.11 -30.71
N CYS A 172 0.43 -15.39 -31.03
CA CYS A 172 -0.18 -15.86 -32.29
C CYS A 172 -1.03 -17.11 -32.11
N GLY A 173 -2.04 -17.27 -32.97
CA GLY A 173 -2.74 -18.55 -33.19
C GLY A 173 -2.23 -19.29 -34.42
N SER A 174 -1.56 -18.59 -35.33
CA SER A 174 -1.05 -19.09 -36.61
C SER A 174 0.12 -18.26 -37.12
N ASP A 175 0.90 -18.80 -38.07
CA ASP A 175 2.03 -18.08 -38.70
C ASP A 175 1.60 -16.75 -39.33
N ALA A 176 0.34 -16.64 -39.80
CA ALA A 176 -0.18 -15.42 -40.39
C ALA A 176 -0.33 -14.26 -39.39
N ASP A 177 -0.46 -14.56 -38.10
CA ASP A 177 -0.56 -13.56 -37.04
C ASP A 177 0.81 -12.94 -36.71
N CYS A 178 1.90 -13.54 -37.21
CA CYS A 178 3.28 -13.15 -36.92
C CYS A 178 3.93 -12.30 -38.01
N SER A 179 3.18 -11.75 -38.95
CA SER A 179 3.77 -10.89 -39.99
C SER A 179 4.45 -9.66 -39.37
N ASP A 180 5.79 -9.53 -39.45
CA ASP A 180 6.52 -8.33 -39.03
C ASP A 180 6.56 -7.23 -40.12
N GLY A 181 6.06 -7.55 -41.32
CA GLY A 181 6.01 -6.63 -42.46
C GLY A 181 7.32 -6.56 -43.24
N LEU A 182 8.35 -7.31 -42.86
CA LEU A 182 9.62 -7.39 -43.58
C LEU A 182 9.59 -8.54 -44.59
N VAL A 183 9.85 -8.24 -45.86
CA VAL A 183 9.72 -9.25 -46.94
C VAL A 183 10.76 -10.38 -46.86
N CYS A 184 11.86 -10.15 -46.14
CA CYS A 184 12.97 -11.08 -46.01
C CYS A 184 13.06 -11.78 -44.64
N THR A 185 11.95 -11.84 -43.90
CA THR A 185 11.80 -12.63 -42.68
C THR A 185 10.86 -13.81 -42.94
N VAL A 186 11.03 -14.86 -42.14
CA VAL A 186 10.13 -16.00 -42.06
C VAL A 186 9.48 -15.94 -40.69
N ASP A 187 8.20 -15.65 -40.71
CA ASP A 187 7.37 -15.47 -39.53
C ASP A 187 6.67 -16.77 -39.17
N LYS A 188 6.86 -17.24 -37.94
CA LYS A 188 6.26 -18.48 -37.45
C LYS A 188 5.63 -18.31 -36.09
N CYS A 189 4.54 -19.02 -35.89
CA CYS A 189 3.91 -19.16 -34.60
C CYS A 189 4.40 -20.43 -33.90
N GLU A 190 5.32 -20.28 -32.96
CA GLU A 190 5.91 -21.37 -32.20
C GLU A 190 5.42 -21.31 -30.75
N GLN A 191 4.63 -22.31 -30.36
CA GLN A 191 4.07 -22.42 -28.99
C GLN A 191 3.25 -21.19 -28.57
N GLY A 192 2.52 -20.59 -29.50
CA GLY A 192 1.69 -19.40 -29.26
C GLY A 192 2.49 -18.09 -29.25
N LEU A 193 3.78 -18.12 -29.60
CA LEU A 193 4.63 -16.95 -29.70
C LEU A 193 5.22 -16.79 -31.11
N CYS A 194 5.28 -15.56 -31.58
CA CYS A 194 5.87 -15.20 -32.86
C CYS A 194 7.39 -15.28 -32.80
N SER A 195 7.96 -15.96 -33.79
CA SER A 195 9.37 -15.93 -34.10
C SER A 195 9.57 -15.41 -35.52
N HIS A 196 10.50 -14.44 -35.65
CA HIS A 196 10.87 -13.83 -36.93
C HIS A 196 12.33 -14.16 -37.21
N ALA A 197 12.59 -14.92 -38.26
CA ALA A 197 13.96 -15.32 -38.64
C ALA A 197 14.31 -14.81 -40.04
N ALA A 198 15.56 -14.39 -40.25
CA ALA A 198 16.01 -13.99 -41.58
C ALA A 198 15.84 -15.15 -42.58
N SER A 199 15.26 -14.86 -43.75
CA SER A 199 15.07 -15.85 -44.81
C SER A 199 16.42 -16.37 -45.32
N THR A 200 16.53 -17.70 -45.48
CA THR A 200 17.69 -18.32 -46.11
C THR A 200 17.59 -18.33 -47.64
N GLU A 201 16.39 -18.13 -48.18
CA GLU A 201 16.13 -18.10 -49.63
C GLU A 201 15.98 -16.65 -50.14
N PRO A 202 16.37 -16.37 -51.40
CA PRO A 202 16.18 -15.05 -52.01
C PRO A 202 14.72 -14.59 -51.95
N CYS A 203 14.50 -13.36 -51.49
CA CYS A 203 13.19 -12.78 -51.15
C CYS A 203 12.87 -11.50 -51.95
N CYS A 204 13.86 -10.87 -52.60
CA CYS A 204 13.67 -9.69 -53.42
C CYS A 204 14.30 -9.83 -54.82
N LYS A 205 13.83 -9.04 -55.78
CA LYS A 205 14.40 -8.93 -57.14
C LYS A 205 14.78 -7.50 -57.48
N VAL A 206 14.05 -6.53 -56.96
CA VAL A 206 14.29 -5.09 -57.12
C VAL A 206 14.22 -4.40 -55.76
N ASP A 207 14.78 -3.19 -55.66
CA ASP A 207 14.78 -2.41 -54.42
C ASP A 207 13.37 -2.15 -53.88
N ASP A 208 12.39 -1.92 -54.76
CA ASP A 208 10.98 -1.72 -54.39
C ASP A 208 10.34 -2.95 -53.69
N ASP A 209 10.88 -4.16 -53.87
CA ASP A 209 10.40 -5.35 -53.16
C ASP A 209 10.80 -5.33 -51.67
N CYS A 210 11.72 -4.46 -51.30
CA CYS A 210 12.25 -4.32 -49.93
C CYS A 210 11.63 -3.17 -49.15
N ALA A 211 10.59 -2.52 -49.65
CA ALA A 211 9.99 -1.38 -48.97
C ALA A 211 9.49 -1.75 -47.55
N ASP A 212 10.16 -1.26 -46.50
CA ASP A 212 9.76 -1.48 -45.09
C ASP A 212 8.88 -0.34 -44.54
N ASN A 213 8.61 0.68 -45.36
CA ASN A 213 7.90 1.92 -45.01
C ASN A 213 8.59 2.74 -43.90
N ASN A 214 9.85 2.46 -43.58
CA ASN A 214 10.64 3.24 -42.67
C ASN A 214 11.34 4.37 -43.45
N PRO A 215 10.99 5.64 -43.24
CA PRO A 215 11.65 6.76 -43.93
C PRO A 215 13.14 6.90 -43.58
N CYS A 216 13.63 6.18 -42.57
CA CYS A 216 15.01 6.17 -42.11
C CYS A 216 15.81 4.96 -42.54
N THR A 217 15.38 4.28 -43.59
CA THR A 217 16.12 3.25 -44.29
C THR A 217 16.15 3.57 -45.79
N ASN A 218 17.27 3.24 -46.43
CA ASN A 218 17.35 3.07 -47.87
C ASN A 218 17.27 1.57 -48.12
N ASP A 219 16.16 1.14 -48.70
CA ASP A 219 15.85 -0.27 -48.88
C ASP A 219 16.43 -0.74 -50.22
N VAL A 220 17.40 -1.65 -50.16
CA VAL A 220 18.15 -2.10 -51.34
C VAL A 220 18.10 -3.62 -51.44
N CYS A 221 17.75 -4.13 -52.61
CA CYS A 221 17.82 -5.55 -52.91
C CYS A 221 19.22 -5.91 -53.41
N LEU A 222 20.04 -6.52 -52.54
CA LEU A 222 21.40 -6.91 -52.87
C LEU A 222 21.54 -8.44 -52.78
N GLY A 223 21.89 -9.06 -53.91
CA GLY A 223 22.09 -10.52 -53.98
C GLY A 223 20.83 -11.35 -53.72
N GLY A 224 19.65 -10.75 -53.89
CA GLY A 224 18.35 -11.40 -53.61
C GLY A 224 17.84 -11.22 -52.19
N TYR A 225 18.50 -10.41 -51.36
CA TYR A 225 18.12 -10.14 -49.98
C TYR A 225 17.99 -8.63 -49.71
N CYS A 226 17.02 -8.25 -48.88
CA CYS A 226 16.79 -6.85 -48.50
C CYS A 226 17.84 -6.37 -47.49
N ASN A 227 18.40 -5.20 -47.78
CA ASN A 227 19.33 -4.49 -46.93
C ASN A 227 18.73 -3.11 -46.62
N TYR A 228 18.54 -2.83 -45.34
CA TYR A 228 17.94 -1.59 -44.85
C TYR A 228 19.05 -0.67 -44.33
N LEU A 229 19.53 0.25 -45.17
CA LEU A 229 20.70 1.07 -44.85
C LEU A 229 20.27 2.41 -44.24
N LYS A 230 20.77 2.77 -43.05
CA LYS A 230 20.48 4.07 -42.43
C LYS A 230 21.04 5.20 -43.32
N PRO A 231 20.22 6.12 -43.86
CA PRO A 231 20.66 7.14 -44.81
C PRO A 231 21.54 8.21 -44.16
N SER A 232 21.33 8.50 -42.87
CA SER A 232 22.16 9.43 -42.09
C SER A 232 22.12 9.10 -40.60
N ALA A 233 23.15 9.49 -39.86
CA ALA A 233 23.19 9.31 -38.40
C ALA A 233 22.03 10.03 -37.70
N THR A 234 21.56 11.14 -38.27
CA THR A 234 20.51 12.01 -37.73
C THR A 234 19.09 11.62 -38.15
N CYS A 235 18.88 10.57 -38.94
CA CYS A 235 17.53 10.13 -39.27
C CYS A 235 16.88 9.43 -38.08
N CYS A 236 15.59 9.70 -37.85
CA CYS A 236 14.75 9.12 -36.79
C CYS A 236 13.30 8.93 -37.23
N ASN A 237 12.59 8.02 -36.55
CA ASN A 237 11.14 7.86 -36.61
C ASN A 237 10.47 8.35 -35.33
N VAL A 238 11.14 8.14 -34.20
CA VAL A 238 10.68 8.52 -32.86
C VAL A 238 11.80 9.20 -32.07
N ASP A 239 11.43 9.95 -31.03
CA ASP A 239 12.39 10.69 -30.19
C ASP A 239 13.51 9.80 -29.63
N THR A 240 13.21 8.53 -29.31
CA THR A 240 14.20 7.58 -28.78
C THR A 240 15.30 7.20 -29.77
N ASP A 241 15.04 7.29 -31.08
CA ASP A 241 16.06 7.05 -32.12
C ASP A 241 17.12 8.16 -32.13
N CYS A 242 16.82 9.29 -31.51
CA CYS A 242 17.68 10.46 -31.42
C CYS A 242 18.50 10.51 -30.14
N ASN A 243 18.52 9.49 -29.29
CA ASN A 243 19.35 9.52 -28.10
C ASN A 243 20.83 9.72 -28.49
N ASP A 244 21.43 10.87 -28.14
CA ASP A 244 22.84 11.17 -28.37
C ASP A 244 23.74 10.88 -27.15
N ASP A 245 23.16 10.25 -26.12
CA ASP A 245 23.77 9.95 -24.83
C ASP A 245 24.26 11.20 -24.07
N LYS A 246 23.78 12.39 -24.44
CA LYS A 246 24.04 13.62 -23.68
C LYS A 246 22.84 13.92 -22.79
N PRO A 247 23.02 13.89 -21.46
CA PRO A 247 21.92 14.10 -20.51
C PRO A 247 21.34 15.52 -20.54
N CYS A 248 22.01 16.44 -21.24
CA CYS A 248 21.66 17.86 -21.30
C CYS A 248 21.04 18.31 -22.61
N THR A 249 20.76 17.39 -23.50
CA THR A 249 19.96 17.64 -24.69
C THR A 249 18.60 17.00 -24.53
N LYS A 250 17.58 17.72 -24.95
CA LYS A 250 16.29 17.14 -25.25
C LYS A 250 16.33 16.69 -26.69
N ASP A 251 16.33 15.38 -26.86
CA ASP A 251 16.47 14.74 -28.15
C ASP A 251 15.06 14.52 -28.71
N THR A 252 14.79 15.13 -29.86
CA THR A 252 13.47 15.11 -30.49
C THR A 252 13.60 14.73 -31.95
N CYS A 253 12.71 13.87 -32.41
CA CYS A 253 12.59 13.55 -33.81
C CYS A 253 11.61 14.53 -34.47
N GLN A 254 12.14 15.41 -35.31
CA GLN A 254 11.33 16.39 -36.04
C GLN A 254 11.57 16.24 -37.54
N ASP A 255 10.49 16.02 -38.29
CA ASP A 255 10.55 15.86 -39.75
C ASP A 255 11.59 14.79 -40.18
N ASN A 256 11.56 13.64 -39.51
CA ASN A 256 12.50 12.51 -39.67
C ASN A 256 13.98 12.87 -39.43
N THR A 257 14.25 13.97 -38.73
CA THR A 257 15.60 14.44 -38.40
C THR A 257 15.72 14.74 -36.92
N CYS A 258 16.80 14.25 -36.31
CA CYS A 258 17.09 14.51 -34.90
C CYS A 258 17.43 15.98 -34.65
N SER A 259 16.74 16.55 -33.68
CA SER A 259 16.94 17.89 -33.13
C SER A 259 17.31 17.77 -31.66
N PHE A 260 18.48 18.32 -31.31
CA PHE A 260 19.07 18.28 -29.97
C PHE A 260 18.97 19.66 -29.35
N THR A 261 17.99 19.87 -28.46
CA THR A 261 17.78 21.18 -27.82
C THR A 261 18.35 21.19 -26.41
N LEU A 262 19.22 22.16 -26.10
CA LEU A 262 19.82 22.26 -24.78
C LEU A 262 18.77 22.45 -23.68
N ILE A 263 18.86 21.67 -22.61
CA ILE A 263 17.99 21.78 -21.43
C ILE A 263 18.46 22.97 -20.57
N PRO A 264 17.62 23.99 -20.30
CA PRO A 264 18.04 25.22 -19.62
C PRO A 264 18.56 25.07 -18.18
N THR A 265 18.24 23.95 -17.52
CA THR A 265 18.62 23.67 -16.12
C THR A 265 19.96 22.93 -16.00
N CYS A 266 20.65 22.68 -17.11
CA CYS A 266 21.97 22.05 -17.08
C CYS A 266 23.06 22.97 -16.56
N CYS A 267 24.02 22.38 -15.87
CA CYS A 267 25.18 23.08 -15.33
C CYS A 267 26.28 23.20 -16.38
N VAL A 268 27.10 24.24 -16.23
CA VAL A 268 28.32 24.44 -17.04
C VAL A 268 29.57 24.50 -16.17
N THR A 269 29.39 24.68 -14.86
CA THR A 269 30.45 24.65 -13.86
C THR A 269 29.89 24.09 -12.55
N ASP A 270 30.73 23.55 -11.68
CA ASP A 270 30.34 23.11 -10.33
C ASP A 270 29.60 24.21 -9.55
N GLY A 271 30.02 25.47 -9.73
CA GLY A 271 29.37 26.62 -9.08
C GLY A 271 27.92 26.84 -9.49
N THR A 272 27.49 26.33 -10.65
CA THR A 272 26.07 26.37 -11.07
C THR A 272 25.20 25.28 -10.42
N CYS A 273 25.82 24.32 -9.73
CA CYS A 273 25.14 23.26 -9.00
C CYS A 273 24.95 23.54 -7.51
N ASN A 274 25.32 24.75 -7.05
CA ASN A 274 25.25 25.11 -5.65
C ASN A 274 23.81 25.06 -5.10
N ASP A 275 23.52 24.04 -4.28
CA ASP A 275 22.22 23.86 -3.62
C ASP A 275 22.12 24.55 -2.26
N SER A 276 23.15 25.34 -1.91
CA SER A 276 23.32 26.04 -0.64
C SER A 276 23.40 25.13 0.59
N ASN A 277 23.56 23.82 0.41
CA ASN A 277 23.82 22.88 1.49
C ASN A 277 25.34 22.78 1.70
N ALA A 278 25.79 23.10 2.91
CA ALA A 278 27.23 23.08 3.21
C ALA A 278 27.79 21.65 3.37
N CYS A 279 26.90 20.65 3.44
CA CYS A 279 27.22 19.24 3.58
C CYS A 279 27.13 18.44 2.27
N THR A 280 27.00 19.12 1.15
CA THR A 280 27.14 18.54 -0.18
C THR A 280 28.38 19.09 -0.86
N GLN A 281 29.00 18.25 -1.68
CA GLN A 281 29.94 18.66 -2.72
C GLN A 281 29.14 18.73 -4.02
N ASP A 282 28.95 19.94 -4.52
CA ASP A 282 28.23 20.18 -5.77
C ASP A 282 29.19 20.01 -6.95
N GLU A 283 28.94 19.03 -7.78
CA GLU A 283 29.75 18.69 -8.95
C GLU A 283 28.88 18.74 -10.21
N CYS A 284 29.40 19.38 -11.25
CA CYS A 284 28.79 19.36 -12.56
C CYS A 284 29.33 18.17 -13.36
N VAL A 285 28.52 17.12 -13.51
CA VAL A 285 28.95 15.89 -14.16
C VAL A 285 28.72 15.97 -15.66
N TRP A 286 29.80 15.88 -16.43
CA TRP A 286 29.80 15.92 -17.89
C TRP A 286 30.12 14.55 -18.54
N SER A 287 29.46 14.24 -19.67
CA SER A 287 29.86 13.11 -20.52
C SER A 287 31.14 13.41 -21.32
N THR A 288 31.41 14.70 -21.58
CA THR A 288 32.60 15.20 -22.29
C THR A 288 33.06 16.53 -21.72
N PRO A 289 34.36 16.74 -21.45
CA PRO A 289 34.85 17.99 -20.86
C PRO A 289 34.49 19.23 -21.70
N GLY A 290 33.84 20.21 -21.07
CA GLY A 290 33.46 21.49 -21.71
C GLY A 290 32.04 21.55 -22.29
N GLU A 291 31.26 20.47 -22.21
CA GLU A 291 29.83 20.47 -22.55
C GLU A 291 28.95 20.64 -21.28
N PRO A 292 27.69 21.09 -21.41
CA PRO A 292 26.76 21.16 -20.29
C PRO A 292 26.51 19.79 -19.66
N GLY A 293 26.53 19.75 -18.33
CA GLY A 293 26.34 18.56 -17.52
C GLY A 293 25.11 18.63 -16.62
N TYR A 294 24.87 17.57 -15.84
CA TYR A 294 23.85 17.56 -14.80
C TYR A 294 24.48 17.76 -13.42
N CYS A 295 23.72 18.37 -12.52
CA CYS A 295 24.19 18.57 -11.16
C CYS A 295 24.13 17.29 -10.35
N GLN A 296 25.23 17.00 -9.67
CA GLN A 296 25.30 15.97 -8.65
C GLN A 296 25.77 16.60 -7.35
N ASN A 297 24.97 16.45 -6.29
CA ASN A 297 25.30 16.97 -4.97
C ASN A 297 25.66 15.77 -4.09
N LEU A 298 26.96 15.49 -3.98
CA LEU A 298 27.47 14.32 -3.26
C LEU A 298 27.56 14.65 -1.77
N PRO A 299 27.00 13.82 -0.86
CA PRO A 299 27.11 14.08 0.57
C PRO A 299 28.57 14.02 1.03
N LEU A 300 29.00 15.04 1.77
CA LEU A 300 30.32 15.08 2.40
C LEU A 300 30.33 14.17 3.64
N ALA A 301 31.17 13.13 3.59
CA ALA A 301 31.27 12.16 4.67
C ALA A 301 31.62 12.82 6.02
N GLY A 302 30.80 12.54 7.03
CA GLY A 302 30.96 13.10 8.38
C GLY A 302 30.54 14.56 8.52
N CYS A 303 29.94 15.16 7.49
CA CYS A 303 29.36 16.49 7.60
C CYS A 303 28.05 16.49 8.38
N CYS A 304 27.76 17.57 9.09
CA CYS A 304 26.51 17.74 9.82
C CYS A 304 26.10 19.21 9.90
N GLU A 305 24.81 19.50 9.89
CA GLU A 305 24.29 20.87 10.10
C GLU A 305 23.72 21.01 11.52
N SER A 306 24.02 22.13 12.19
CA SER A 306 23.62 22.38 13.59
C SER A 306 22.17 22.81 13.78
N SER A 307 21.37 22.87 12.73
CA SER A 307 19.96 23.31 12.76
C SER A 307 19.05 22.18 12.34
N GLY A 308 18.36 21.58 13.32
CA GLY A 308 17.42 20.51 13.09
C GLY A 308 16.31 20.88 12.10
N ALA A 309 16.21 20.07 11.05
CA ALA A 309 14.97 19.62 10.45
C ALA A 309 15.22 18.18 9.95
N PRO A 310 14.40 17.18 10.32
CA PRO A 310 14.45 15.88 9.68
C PRO A 310 13.69 16.02 8.37
N ASP A 311 14.40 16.43 7.31
CA ASP A 311 13.85 16.26 5.98
C ASP A 311 14.86 15.59 5.04
N TYR A 312 14.28 14.68 4.28
CA TYR A 312 14.86 13.74 3.34
C TYR A 312 15.66 12.54 3.88
N LYS A 313 15.08 11.37 3.61
CA LYS A 313 15.69 10.05 3.70
C LYS A 313 16.85 9.98 2.71
N ASP A 314 18.09 9.82 3.17
CA ASP A 314 19.08 8.98 2.49
C ASP A 314 20.26 8.56 3.39
N LEU A 315 20.89 7.46 3.00
CA LEU A 315 22.15 6.88 3.46
C LEU A 315 23.13 7.89 4.12
N ASN A 316 23.36 7.71 5.43
CA ASN A 316 24.47 8.25 6.22
C ASN A 316 24.58 9.78 6.46
N GLY A 317 23.50 10.55 6.32
CA GLY A 317 23.53 12.02 6.53
C GLY A 317 23.22 12.55 7.93
N ALA A 318 22.77 11.72 8.87
CA ALA A 318 22.64 12.13 10.28
C ALA A 318 23.83 11.60 11.08
N CYS A 319 24.35 12.40 12.01
CA CYS A 319 25.30 11.93 13.02
C CYS A 319 24.62 10.84 13.89
N THR A 320 24.58 9.59 13.44
CA THR A 320 23.97 8.49 14.18
C THR A 320 25.01 7.79 15.03
N ALA A 321 24.65 7.52 16.28
CA ALA A 321 25.41 6.63 17.15
C ALA A 321 25.44 5.23 16.52
N GLY A 322 26.62 4.79 16.03
CA GLY A 322 26.79 3.46 15.44
C GLY A 322 26.84 2.37 16.52
N LYS A 323 27.14 2.76 17.75
CA LYS A 323 27.15 1.92 18.95
C LYS A 323 26.34 2.54 20.08
N PRO A 324 25.80 1.73 21.02
CA PRO A 324 24.97 2.24 22.11
C PRO A 324 25.66 3.26 23.02
N CYS A 325 27.00 3.31 23.02
CA CYS A 325 27.77 4.27 23.78
C CYS A 325 28.12 5.59 23.08
N ASP A 326 27.89 5.70 21.77
CA ASP A 326 28.37 6.85 21.02
C ASP A 326 27.48 8.07 21.29
N ILE A 327 28.01 9.07 22.00
CA ILE A 327 27.49 10.42 22.02
C ILE A 327 28.04 11.14 20.80
N VAL A 328 27.20 11.31 19.78
CA VAL A 328 27.58 12.05 18.57
C VAL A 328 27.16 13.51 18.70
N THR A 329 28.11 14.41 18.46
CA THR A 329 27.91 15.87 18.51
C THR A 329 28.39 16.50 17.23
N CYS A 330 27.59 17.40 16.65
CA CYS A 330 28.03 18.18 15.51
C CYS A 330 28.86 19.37 16.00
N VAL A 331 30.14 19.46 15.62
CA VAL A 331 31.01 20.59 15.98
C VAL A 331 31.67 21.13 14.73
N ASN A 332 31.36 22.38 14.38
CA ASN A 332 31.85 23.07 13.18
C ASN A 332 31.58 22.29 11.88
N GLY A 333 30.38 21.73 11.74
CA GLY A 333 30.01 21.01 10.53
C GLY A 333 30.51 19.58 10.43
N ILE A 334 31.16 19.04 11.48
CA ILE A 334 31.73 17.68 11.49
C ILE A 334 31.19 16.87 12.68
N CYS A 335 30.79 15.63 12.44
CA CYS A 335 30.38 14.70 13.50
C CYS A 335 31.57 14.34 14.39
N LYS A 336 31.46 14.62 15.69
CA LYS A 336 32.37 14.16 16.74
C LYS A 336 31.71 13.07 17.57
N TYR A 337 32.39 11.94 17.69
CA TYR A 337 31.96 10.77 18.45
C TYR A 337 32.68 10.74 19.79
N ASN A 338 31.93 10.73 20.88
CA ASN A 338 32.45 10.61 22.25
C ASN A 338 31.80 9.40 22.93
N LYS A 339 32.48 8.75 23.86
CA LYS A 339 31.89 7.66 24.65
C LYS A 339 31.06 8.23 25.81
N GLY A 340 29.82 7.77 25.96
CA GLY A 340 28.97 8.16 27.08
C GLY A 340 29.52 7.73 28.44
N PRO A 341 29.39 8.55 29.50
CA PRO A 341 29.84 8.15 30.84
C PRO A 341 28.96 7.01 31.37
N GLY A 342 29.58 5.91 31.83
CA GLY A 342 28.90 4.77 32.46
C GLY A 342 28.23 3.79 31.49
N CYS A 343 28.51 3.87 30.20
CA CYS A 343 28.02 2.94 29.18
C CYS A 343 29.12 1.95 28.75
N CYS A 344 28.73 0.84 28.13
CA CYS A 344 29.64 -0.15 27.55
C CYS A 344 29.32 -0.47 26.08
N ASP A 345 30.34 -0.83 25.30
CA ASP A 345 30.16 -1.44 23.98
C ASP A 345 30.54 -2.93 23.99
N THR A 346 31.39 -3.32 24.93
CA THR A 346 31.90 -4.69 25.10
C THR A 346 31.97 -5.04 26.58
N ASP A 347 31.99 -6.34 26.89
CA ASP A 347 32.11 -6.84 28.28
C ASP A 347 33.36 -6.29 28.99
N VAL A 348 34.45 -6.05 28.25
CA VAL A 348 35.70 -5.47 28.78
C VAL A 348 35.50 -4.05 29.32
N ASP A 349 34.56 -3.28 28.75
CA ASP A 349 34.24 -1.94 29.25
C ASP A 349 33.55 -1.97 30.63
N CYS A 350 33.04 -3.13 31.03
CA CYS A 350 32.29 -3.31 32.27
C CYS A 350 33.12 -3.76 33.46
N GLU A 351 34.41 -4.07 33.28
CA GLU A 351 35.31 -4.61 34.30
C GLU A 351 35.25 -3.81 35.63
N ASP A 352 34.61 -4.37 36.66
CA ASP A 352 34.45 -3.77 37.98
C ASP A 352 35.54 -4.21 38.98
N LYS A 353 36.47 -5.06 38.52
CA LYS A 353 37.56 -5.68 39.29
C LYS A 353 37.08 -6.63 40.39
N ASN A 354 35.85 -7.13 40.30
CA ASN A 354 35.34 -8.17 41.16
C ASN A 354 35.35 -9.50 40.39
N ASP A 355 36.39 -10.31 40.61
CA ASP A 355 36.54 -11.63 39.99
C ASP A 355 35.39 -12.62 40.31
N CYS A 356 34.49 -12.27 41.22
CA CYS A 356 33.33 -13.08 41.59
C CYS A 356 32.04 -12.70 40.86
N THR A 357 32.09 -11.66 40.02
CA THR A 357 31.04 -11.30 39.08
C THR A 357 31.50 -11.53 37.65
N LYS A 358 30.54 -11.87 36.80
CA LYS A 358 30.73 -11.89 35.36
C LYS A 358 30.19 -10.59 34.80
N ASP A 359 31.12 -9.78 34.32
CA ASP A 359 30.84 -8.45 33.83
C ASP A 359 30.42 -8.56 32.37
N LYS A 360 29.17 -8.21 32.10
CA LYS A 360 28.61 -8.25 30.74
C LYS A 360 28.10 -6.89 30.34
N CYS A 361 28.34 -6.54 29.09
CA CYS A 361 27.69 -5.41 28.47
C CYS A 361 26.38 -5.84 27.81
N ASN A 362 25.27 -5.45 28.40
CA ASN A 362 23.94 -5.69 27.87
C ASN A 362 23.35 -4.39 27.31
N ASN A 363 23.36 -4.29 25.98
CA ASN A 363 22.74 -3.20 25.21
C ASN A 363 23.11 -1.79 25.73
N GLY A 364 24.42 -1.53 25.92
CA GLY A 364 24.93 -0.25 26.40
C GLY A 364 25.06 -0.12 27.92
N THR A 365 24.54 -1.09 28.69
CA THR A 365 24.54 -1.05 30.16
C THR A 365 25.32 -2.24 30.73
N CYS A 366 26.20 -1.97 31.70
CA CYS A 366 26.92 -3.04 32.40
C CYS A 366 26.01 -3.78 33.38
N THR A 367 26.07 -5.10 33.32
CA THR A 367 25.40 -6.02 34.25
C THR A 367 26.43 -6.96 34.86
N TYR A 368 26.27 -7.23 36.14
CA TYR A 368 27.22 -7.98 36.97
C TYR A 368 26.53 -9.21 37.53
N ASP A 369 26.68 -10.35 36.86
CA ASP A 369 26.05 -11.61 37.27
C ASP A 369 26.95 -12.33 38.29
N THR A 370 26.41 -12.78 39.42
CA THR A 370 27.20 -13.53 40.41
C THR A 370 27.48 -14.95 39.90
N GLU A 371 28.74 -15.36 39.81
CA GLU A 371 29.08 -16.74 39.44
C GLU A 371 29.13 -17.65 40.69
N GLU A 372 28.28 -18.67 40.72
CA GLU A 372 28.31 -19.68 41.79
C GLU A 372 29.42 -20.71 41.55
N GLY A 373 30.21 -21.01 42.57
CA GLY A 373 31.24 -22.07 42.52
C GLY A 373 32.64 -21.62 42.10
N VAL A 374 32.87 -20.31 41.90
CA VAL A 374 34.22 -19.76 41.69
C VAL A 374 35.03 -19.87 42.99
N THR A 375 36.23 -20.45 42.90
CA THR A 375 37.10 -20.68 44.07
C THR A 375 37.54 -19.34 44.66
N GLY A 376 37.20 -19.09 45.93
CA GLY A 376 37.46 -17.81 46.59
C GLY A 376 36.32 -16.80 46.50
N CYS A 377 35.11 -17.20 46.08
CA CYS A 377 33.91 -16.36 46.08
C CYS A 377 32.84 -16.97 46.99
N CYS A 378 32.34 -16.22 47.99
CA CYS A 378 31.31 -16.71 48.91
C CYS A 378 30.05 -15.84 48.88
N GLY A 379 28.89 -16.47 49.12
CA GLY A 379 27.59 -15.79 49.05
C GLY A 379 27.29 -15.30 47.63
N PRO A 380 26.35 -14.34 47.44
CA PRO A 380 26.04 -13.80 46.12
C PRO A 380 27.22 -12.97 45.58
N GLY A 381 28.22 -13.64 45.01
CA GLY A 381 29.31 -13.07 44.20
C GLY A 381 30.29 -12.15 44.93
N LYS A 382 30.61 -12.41 46.21
CA LYS A 382 31.62 -11.61 46.94
C LYS A 382 32.96 -12.33 47.06
N PRO A 383 34.10 -11.66 46.82
CA PRO A 383 35.42 -12.23 47.03
C PRO A 383 35.65 -12.57 48.51
N CYS A 384 35.94 -13.84 48.76
CA CYS A 384 36.43 -14.36 50.02
C CYS A 384 37.95 -14.37 49.99
N GLN A 385 38.51 -13.23 50.37
CA GLN A 385 39.95 -13.03 50.42
C GLN A 385 40.37 -12.51 51.79
N THR A 386 41.64 -12.73 52.11
CA THR A 386 42.28 -12.21 53.30
C THR A 386 43.66 -11.68 52.91
N SER A 387 44.02 -10.54 53.49
CA SER A 387 45.38 -10.00 53.37
C SER A 387 46.36 -10.70 54.32
N ASP A 388 45.88 -11.56 55.22
CA ASP A 388 46.73 -12.31 56.13
C ASP A 388 47.30 -13.56 55.42
N PRO A 389 48.62 -13.62 55.20
CA PRO A 389 49.25 -14.73 54.50
C PRO A 389 49.14 -16.06 55.26
N CYS A 390 48.83 -16.05 56.56
CA CYS A 390 48.68 -17.23 57.39
C CYS A 390 47.26 -17.85 57.36
N LEU A 391 46.30 -17.16 56.75
CA LEU A 391 44.93 -17.64 56.61
C LEU A 391 44.67 -18.16 55.19
N LEU A 392 43.94 -19.27 55.10
CA LEU A 392 43.38 -19.80 53.87
C LEU A 392 41.87 -19.53 53.86
N PRO A 393 41.37 -18.67 52.95
CA PRO A 393 39.94 -18.46 52.79
C PRO A 393 39.29 -19.71 52.18
N HIS A 394 38.14 -20.09 52.70
CA HIS A 394 37.28 -21.14 52.13
C HIS A 394 35.80 -20.82 52.39
N CYS A 395 34.93 -21.26 51.49
CA CYS A 395 33.50 -21.01 51.60
C CYS A 395 32.78 -22.18 52.28
N VAL A 396 32.11 -21.91 53.39
CA VAL A 396 31.28 -22.89 54.11
C VAL A 396 29.86 -22.34 54.20
N GLY A 397 28.88 -23.03 53.61
CA GLY A 397 27.47 -22.61 53.66
C GLY A 397 27.19 -21.21 53.10
N GLY A 398 28.03 -20.70 52.19
CA GLY A 398 27.93 -19.35 51.62
C GLY A 398 28.61 -18.25 52.46
N ALA A 399 29.17 -18.57 53.63
CA ALA A 399 29.99 -17.65 54.42
C ALA A 399 31.48 -17.81 54.10
N CYS A 400 32.22 -16.70 54.13
CA CYS A 400 33.67 -16.69 54.01
C CYS A 400 34.29 -17.04 55.36
N GLU A 401 34.89 -18.22 55.44
CA GLU A 401 35.59 -18.73 56.61
C GLU A 401 37.09 -18.85 56.33
N PHE A 402 37.90 -18.87 57.39
CA PHE A 402 39.35 -18.89 57.28
C PHE A 402 39.93 -20.02 58.12
N SER A 403 40.83 -20.79 57.53
CA SER A 403 41.60 -21.82 58.24
C SER A 403 43.07 -21.41 58.33
N LEU A 404 43.71 -21.68 59.46
CA LEU A 404 45.15 -21.45 59.65
C LEU A 404 45.97 -22.39 58.78
N LYS A 405 46.95 -21.85 58.05
CA LYS A 405 47.96 -22.65 57.34
C LYS A 405 48.83 -23.39 58.35
N ALA A 406 49.17 -24.64 58.04
CA ALA A 406 50.07 -25.42 58.87
C ALA A 406 51.43 -24.70 59.04
N GLY A 407 51.82 -24.45 60.30
CA GLY A 407 53.06 -23.73 60.64
C GLY A 407 52.87 -22.25 60.99
N CYS A 408 51.66 -21.70 60.85
CA CYS A 408 51.28 -20.41 61.44
C CYS A 408 50.71 -20.62 62.85
N GLN A 409 50.98 -19.70 63.77
CA GLN A 409 50.45 -19.69 65.14
C GLN A 409 49.43 -18.58 65.33
#